data_AF-A0AAW0SEQ1-F1
#
_entry.id   AF-A0AAW0SEQ1-F1
#
_cell.length_a   1.000
_cell.length_b   1.000
_cell.length_c   1.000
_cell.angle_alpha   90.00
_cell.angle_beta   90.00
_cell.angle_gamma   90.00
#
_symmetry.space_group_name_H-M   'P 1'
#
loop_
_entity.id
_entity.type
_entity.pdbx_description
1 polymer ?
#
loop_
_entity_poly.entity_id
_entity_poly.type
_entity_poly.pdbx_seq_one_letter_code
_entity_poly.pdbx_strand_id
1 'polypeptide(L)'
;GNGLVERSNRTVQNLLRTPSDRHENWDKCLHGILFALRSTVQASTKFSPFKMLYGREPVLPLDVDHELADCTLNLDDPEFEESDFHATLSKLEIL
;
A
#
# COMPACT_ATOMS: atom_id res chain seq x y z
N GLY A 1 -14.00 -16.10 -14.70
CA GLY A 1 -12.81 -15.84 -13.87
C GLY A 1 -13.07 -14.65 -12.98
N ASN A 2 -12.45 -14.60 -11.81
CA ASN A 2 -12.61 -13.51 -10.83
C ASN A 2 -11.59 -12.40 -11.11
N GLY A 3 -11.91 -11.53 -12.08
CA GLY A 3 -10.96 -10.53 -12.60
C GLY A 3 -10.42 -9.53 -11.57
N LEU A 4 -11.18 -9.22 -10.52
CA LEU A 4 -10.69 -8.37 -9.42
C LEU A 4 -9.59 -9.06 -8.62
N VAL A 5 -9.81 -10.34 -8.27
CA VAL A 5 -8.83 -11.16 -7.55
C VAL A 5 -7.57 -11.35 -8.39
N GLU A 6 -7.73 -11.60 -9.68
CA GLU A 6 -6.60 -11.78 -10.61
C GLU A 6 -5.73 -10.50 -10.72
N ARG A 7 -6.35 -9.32 -10.72
CA ARG A 7 -5.61 -8.04 -10.70
C ARG A 7 -4.87 -7.84 -9.38
N SER A 8 -5.54 -8.03 -8.24
CA SER A 8 -4.91 -7.91 -6.92
C SER A 8 -3.73 -8.87 -6.76
N ASN A 9 -3.89 -10.13 -7.19
CA ASN A 9 -2.83 -11.12 -7.13
C ASN A 9 -1.63 -10.72 -8.02
N ARG A 10 -1.89 -10.15 -9.20
CA ARG A 10 -0.83 -9.65 -10.09
C ARG A 10 -0.05 -8.50 -9.46
N THR A 11 -0.72 -7.56 -8.79
CA THR A 11 -0.07 -6.47 -8.07
C THR A 11 0.83 -7.00 -6.95
N VAL A 12 0.35 -7.97 -6.15
CA VAL A 12 1.17 -8.63 -5.11
C VAL A 12 2.40 -9.28 -5.71
N GLN A 13 2.23 -10.03 -6.80
CA GLN A 13 3.34 -10.70 -7.49
C GLN A 13 4.36 -9.71 -8.05
N ASN A 14 3.92 -8.57 -8.57
CA ASN A 14 4.80 -7.52 -9.06
C ASN A 14 5.61 -6.91 -7.91
N LEU A 15 4.96 -6.56 -6.80
CA LEU A 15 5.64 -5.96 -5.64
C LEU A 15 6.62 -6.94 -4.97
N LEU A 16 6.34 -8.24 -4.99
CA LEU A 16 7.26 -9.28 -4.53
C LEU A 16 8.47 -9.47 -5.45
N ARG A 17 8.41 -9.01 -6.71
CA ARG A 17 9.52 -9.09 -7.67
C ARG A 17 10.44 -7.86 -7.63
N THR A 18 9.98 -6.74 -7.10
CA THR A 18 10.71 -5.46 -7.12
C THR A 18 12.01 -5.45 -6.28
N PRO A 19 12.14 -6.13 -5.12
CA PRO A 19 13.40 -6.16 -4.39
C PRO A 19 14.31 -7.34 -4.82
N SER A 20 15.35 -7.04 -5.60
CA SER A 20 16.35 -7.98 -6.15
C SER A 20 17.10 -8.84 -5.11
N ASP A 21 17.18 -8.40 -3.85
CA ASP A 21 17.91 -9.08 -2.75
C ASP A 21 17.01 -9.91 -1.81
N ARG A 22 15.68 -9.92 -2.00
CA ARG A 22 14.73 -10.47 -1.00
C ARG A 22 13.93 -11.69 -1.46
N HIS A 23 14.32 -12.37 -2.54
CA HIS A 23 13.62 -13.58 -3.01
C HIS A 23 13.49 -14.68 -1.93
N GLU A 24 14.44 -14.78 -0.99
CA GLU A 24 14.37 -15.73 0.13
C GLU A 24 13.46 -15.29 1.30
N ASN A 25 13.03 -14.02 1.35
CA ASN A 25 12.24 -13.44 2.46
C ASN A 25 10.87 -12.91 1.99
N TRP A 26 10.31 -13.50 0.94
CA TRP A 26 9.02 -13.08 0.36
C TRP A 26 7.88 -13.12 1.40
N ASP A 27 7.95 -14.07 2.33
CA ASP A 27 7.02 -14.27 3.45
C ASP A 27 7.04 -13.10 4.43
N LYS A 28 8.23 -12.58 4.75
CA LYS A 28 8.41 -11.40 5.61
C LYS A 28 7.90 -10.13 4.95
N CYS A 29 8.07 -10.00 3.64
CA CYS A 29 7.62 -8.84 2.88
C CYS A 29 6.11 -8.84 2.63
N LEU A 30 5.47 -10.02 2.63
CA LEU A 30 4.06 -10.19 2.28
C LEU A 30 3.13 -9.37 3.18
N HIS A 31 3.35 -9.37 4.50
CA HIS A 31 2.52 -8.63 5.44
C HIS A 31 2.52 -7.13 5.14
N GLY A 32 3.71 -6.60 4.86
CA GLY A 32 3.91 -5.20 4.51
C GLY A 32 3.28 -4.82 3.17
N ILE A 33 3.47 -5.65 2.15
CA ILE A 33 2.83 -5.46 0.83
C ILE A 33 1.31 -5.47 0.93
N LEU A 34 0.74 -6.43 1.67
CA LEU A 34 -0.70 -6.51 1.87
C LEU A 34 -1.24 -5.34 2.70
N PHE A 35 -0.45 -4.82 3.64
CA PHE A 35 -0.82 -3.62 4.38
C PHE A 35 -0.86 -2.41 3.45
N ALA A 36 0.19 -2.17 2.67
CA ALA A 36 0.24 -1.09 1.68
C ALA A 36 -0.96 -1.16 0.72
N LEU A 37 -1.27 -2.34 0.18
CA LEU A 37 -2.44 -2.53 -0.70
C LEU A 37 -3.80 -2.21 -0.03
N ARG A 38 -3.90 -2.35 1.30
CA ARG A 38 -5.12 -2.04 2.06
C ARG A 38 -5.17 -0.58 2.49
N SER A 39 -4.04 0.07 2.72
CA SER A 39 -3.95 1.46 3.19
C SER A 39 -3.86 2.47 2.04
N THR A 40 -3.46 2.05 0.84
CA THR A 40 -3.39 2.93 -0.33
C THR A 40 -4.77 3.10 -0.96
N VAL A 41 -5.07 4.33 -1.40
CA VAL A 41 -6.30 4.68 -2.08
C VAL A 41 -6.39 4.02 -3.45
N GLN A 42 -7.53 3.40 -3.76
CA GLN A 42 -7.76 2.80 -5.07
C GLN A 42 -8.43 3.79 -6.02
N ALA A 43 -7.92 3.92 -7.24
CA ALA A 43 -8.44 4.87 -8.23
C ALA A 43 -9.93 4.69 -8.56
N SER A 44 -10.43 3.44 -8.55
CA SER A 44 -11.83 3.13 -8.85
C SER A 44 -12.81 3.53 -7.76
N THR A 45 -12.36 3.54 -6.49
CA THR A 45 -13.21 3.84 -5.34
C THR A 45 -12.90 5.20 -4.72
N LYS A 46 -11.72 5.78 -5.01
CA LYS A 46 -11.17 6.98 -4.38
C LYS A 46 -10.98 6.86 -2.87
N PHE A 47 -11.04 5.62 -2.35
CA PHE A 47 -10.79 5.31 -0.94
C PHE A 47 -9.85 4.11 -0.81
N SER A 48 -9.13 4.04 0.31
CA SER A 48 -8.38 2.84 0.65
C SER A 48 -9.35 1.72 1.06
N PRO A 49 -9.05 0.44 0.77
CA PRO A 49 -9.85 -0.68 1.29
C PRO A 49 -10.02 -0.63 2.81
N PHE A 50 -9.00 -0.17 3.54
CA PHE A 50 -9.05 0.01 4.98
C PHE A 50 -10.09 1.07 5.36
N LYS A 51 -10.08 2.24 4.73
CA LYS A 51 -11.08 3.31 4.97
C LYS A 51 -12.49 2.87 4.60
N MET A 52 -12.67 2.10 3.54
CA MET A 52 -13.99 1.55 3.19
C MET A 52 -14.51 0.56 4.25
N LEU A 53 -13.61 -0.22 4.87
CA LEU A 53 -13.99 -1.21 5.86
C LEU A 53 -14.21 -0.63 7.26
N TYR A 54 -13.40 0.37 7.66
CA TYR A 54 -13.37 0.89 9.03
C TYR A 54 -13.80 2.35 9.17
N GLY A 55 -14.05 3.06 8.07
CA GLY A 55 -14.46 4.47 8.08
C GLY A 55 -13.36 5.48 8.43
N ARG A 56 -12.12 5.04 8.61
CA ARG A 56 -10.95 5.87 8.93
C ARG A 56 -9.70 5.29 8.26
N GLU A 57 -8.67 6.10 8.07
CA GLU A 57 -7.36 5.61 7.62
C GLU A 57 -6.63 4.86 8.75
N PRO A 58 -5.72 3.92 8.40
CA PRO A 58 -4.89 3.28 9.41
C PRO A 58 -3.89 4.30 9.95
N VAL A 59 -3.64 4.24 11.27
CA VAL A 59 -2.63 5.06 11.94
C VAL A 59 -1.44 4.15 12.23
N LEU A 60 -0.28 4.46 11.67
CA LEU A 60 0.96 3.75 11.92
C LEU A 60 1.63 4.30 13.19
N PRO A 61 2.42 3.49 13.91
CA PRO A 61 3.26 3.99 15.01
C PRO A 61 4.13 5.18 14.59
N LEU A 62 4.67 5.14 13.36
CA LEU A 62 5.43 6.24 12.76
C LEU A 62 4.62 7.54 12.64
N ASP A 63 3.31 7.46 12.40
CA ASP A 63 2.43 8.64 12.28
C ASP A 63 2.13 9.27 13.66
N VAL A 64 2.42 8.56 14.75
CA VAL A 64 2.23 9.05 16.13
C VAL A 64 3.46 9.82 16.61
N ASP A 65 4.65 9.37 16.23
CA ASP A 65 5.93 10.03 16.56
C ASP A 65 6.15 11.31 15.75
N HIS A 66 5.57 11.39 14.55
CA HIS A 66 5.51 12.60 13.74
C HIS A 66 4.13 13.25 13.90
N GLU A 67 4.00 14.24 14.80
CA GLU A 67 2.75 14.98 15.07
C GLU A 67 1.98 15.32 13.79
N LEU A 68 1.01 14.46 13.46
CA LEU A 68 -0.04 14.60 12.45
C LEU A 68 0.32 15.53 11.29
N ALA A 69 1.36 15.20 10.54
CA ALA A 69 1.40 15.63 9.15
C ALA A 69 0.30 14.83 8.46
N ASP A 70 -0.84 15.49 8.20
CA ASP A 70 -1.92 15.02 7.36
C ASP A 70 -1.34 14.19 6.20
N CYS A 71 -1.25 12.88 6.37
CA CYS A 71 -0.82 11.96 5.32
C CYS A 71 -1.99 11.75 4.36
N THR A 72 -2.65 12.85 3.98
CA THR A 72 -3.12 12.99 2.62
C THR A 72 -1.86 13.00 1.75
N LEU A 73 -1.38 11.81 1.37
CA LEU A 73 -0.88 11.62 0.00
C LEU A 73 -1.85 12.44 -0.86
N ASN A 74 -1.45 13.52 -1.54
CA ASN A 74 -2.40 14.45 -2.16
C ASN A 74 -3.47 13.67 -2.96
N LEU A 75 -4.65 13.48 -2.34
CA LEU A 75 -5.65 12.49 -2.73
C LEU A 75 -6.45 12.90 -3.97
N ASP A 76 -6.19 14.12 -4.44
CA ASP A 76 -6.79 14.73 -5.62
C ASP A 76 -5.94 14.56 -6.88
N ASP A 77 -4.78 13.89 -6.81
CA ASP A 77 -4.03 13.53 -8.02
C ASP A 77 -4.75 12.37 -8.74
N PRO A 78 -5.29 12.59 -9.95
CA PRO A 78 -6.15 11.61 -10.62
C PRO A 78 -5.36 10.44 -11.23
N GLU A 79 -4.04 10.53 -11.30
CA GLU A 79 -3.15 9.49 -11.80
C GLU A 79 -2.33 8.88 -10.68
N PHE A 80 -2.78 7.68 -10.31
CA PHE A 80 -2.09 6.79 -9.39
C PHE A 80 -0.84 6.23 -10.05
N GLU A 81 0.31 6.42 -9.40
CA GLU A 81 1.60 5.94 -9.89
C GLU A 81 2.22 4.92 -8.94
N GLU A 82 3.04 4.00 -9.48
CA GLU A 82 3.78 2.98 -8.71
C GLU A 82 4.61 3.60 -7.56
N SER A 83 4.96 4.88 -7.69
CA SER A 83 5.60 5.74 -6.70
C SER A 83 4.88 5.78 -5.35
N ASP A 84 3.55 5.80 -5.32
CA ASP A 84 2.78 5.90 -4.05
C ASP A 84 2.89 4.61 -3.22
N PHE A 85 2.94 3.46 -3.90
CA PHE A 85 3.25 2.20 -3.25
C PHE A 85 4.67 2.17 -2.74
N HIS A 86 5.62 2.64 -3.55
CA HIS A 86 7.02 2.69 -3.14
C HIS A 86 7.21 3.59 -1.92
N ALA A 87 6.54 4.74 -1.86
CA ALA A 87 6.54 5.63 -0.71
C ALA A 87 5.96 4.95 0.54
N THR A 88 4.86 4.22 0.38
CA THR A 88 4.23 3.47 1.49
C THR A 88 5.12 2.33 1.99
N LEU A 89 5.75 1.59 1.07
CA LEU A 89 6.67 0.51 1.41
C LEU A 89 7.97 1.04 2.05
N SER A 90 8.47 2.18 1.60
CA SER A 90 9.64 2.85 2.19
C SER A 90 9.35 3.39 3.59
N LYS A 91 8.15 3.98 3.81
CA LYS A 91 7.69 4.38 5.16
C LYS A 91 7.61 3.22 6.15
N LEU A 92 7.40 2.01 5.66
CA LEU A 92 7.31 0.80 6.48
C LEU A 92 8.65 0.04 6.57
N GLU A 93 9.74 0.62 6.07
CA GLU A 93 11.08 0.00 6.01
C GLU A 93 11.09 -1.35 5.24
N ILE A 94 10.09 -1.57 4.38
CA ILE A 94 9.97 -2.78 3.56
C ILE A 94 10.83 -2.66 2.29
N LEU A 95 11.05 -1.45 1.80
CA LEU A 95 11.93 -1.14 0.67
C LEU A 95 12.97 -0.09 1.05
#